data_AF-A0A6G8JG04-F1
#
_entry.id   AF-A0A6G8JG04-F1
#
_cell.length_a   1.000
_cell.length_b   1.000
_cell.length_c   1.000
_cell.angle_alpha   90.00
_cell.angle_beta   90.00
_cell.angle_gamma   90.00
#
_symmetry.space_group_name_H-M   'P 1'
#
loop_
_entity.id
_entity.type
_entity.pdbx_description
1 polymer ?
#
loop_
_entity_poly.entity_id
_entity_poly.type
_entity_poly.pdbx_seq_one_letter_code
_entity_poly.pdbx_strand_id
1 'polypeptide(L)'
;MIYFFSVFNFVFPILGLYWGVLYFFLSRNLNENHIRIFFFNLSYSLAMVAFLYNRTNETGDIYHYFLFFNEIKDLNTLSLLYNEYTSYYYSWVSLLKILSYLEFDFNFINFICVFIIYYSCFSVIIHIYSEYRDIHTLKIIVFKILTMISIITIVSSYRNILAFSVTFLGVSFILKNNLFKGVGLCVIGVGFHPSAIIIIVCLGISRFFKFRKVYLYVFSLIGIFPFLLISILSLLNIPFLDNKINEYIYGQWASYKFESNIEYIVIIAIYSFIFFIFFSVTKFDYNYFRTRYSSRILNFILFYFTISLIFIQFKTLSDRFMFSAGGILLISLSYFIFYSRVLYRRSLLNFILLFIWFLYIDSQLIHFSQKSYVIGNGFPYNFIYSPLFQSLL
;
A
#
# COMPACT_ATOMS: atom_id res chain seq x y z
N MET A 1 -15.80 -20.45 15.88
CA MET A 1 -14.33 -20.38 15.97
C MET A 1 -13.79 -18.98 15.63
N ILE A 2 -14.11 -18.40 14.46
CA ILE A 2 -13.60 -17.05 14.09
C ILE A 2 -14.02 -15.91 15.04
N TYR A 3 -15.24 -15.96 15.58
CA TYR A 3 -15.72 -15.00 16.58
C TYR A 3 -14.96 -15.09 17.89
N PHE A 4 -14.64 -16.31 18.34
CA PHE A 4 -13.79 -16.54 19.50
C PHE A 4 -12.39 -15.98 19.27
N PHE A 5 -11.79 -16.24 18.10
CA PHE A 5 -10.52 -15.62 17.73
C PHE A 5 -10.61 -14.09 17.69
N SER A 6 -11.74 -13.52 17.26
CA SER A 6 -11.94 -12.07 17.27
C SER A 6 -11.88 -11.50 18.68
N VAL A 7 -12.59 -12.09 19.63
CA VAL A 7 -12.56 -11.65 21.04
C VAL A 7 -11.16 -11.87 21.63
N PHE A 8 -10.58 -13.04 21.39
CA PHE A 8 -9.22 -13.36 21.84
C PHE A 8 -8.18 -12.38 21.28
N ASN A 9 -8.35 -11.92 20.04
CA ASN A 9 -7.43 -11.00 19.39
C ASN A 9 -7.43 -9.59 20.00
N PHE A 10 -8.55 -9.15 20.59
CA PHE A 10 -8.56 -7.89 21.34
C PHE A 10 -7.73 -7.97 22.62
N VAL A 11 -7.70 -9.13 23.28
CA VAL A 11 -6.94 -9.36 24.51
C VAL A 11 -5.47 -9.69 24.21
N PHE A 12 -5.22 -10.50 23.19
CA PHE A 12 -3.89 -10.98 22.79
C PHE A 12 -3.65 -10.76 21.30
N PRO A 13 -3.39 -9.53 20.83
CA PRO A 13 -3.36 -9.20 19.39
C PRO A 13 -2.33 -9.96 18.57
N ILE A 14 -1.16 -10.28 19.15
CA ILE A 14 -0.09 -11.01 18.45
C ILE A 14 -0.41 -12.50 18.37
N LEU A 15 -0.80 -13.14 19.49
CA LEU A 15 -1.22 -14.54 19.48
C LEU A 15 -2.48 -14.71 18.61
N GLY A 16 -3.46 -13.81 18.74
CA GLY A 16 -4.65 -13.78 17.90
C GLY A 16 -4.32 -13.65 16.41
N LEU A 17 -3.28 -12.89 16.03
CA LEU A 17 -2.76 -12.85 14.66
C LEU A 17 -2.22 -14.21 14.22
N TYR A 18 -1.30 -14.82 14.97
CA TYR A 18 -0.72 -16.12 14.59
C TYR A 18 -1.79 -17.20 14.42
N TRP A 19 -2.66 -17.36 15.42
CA TRP A 19 -3.71 -18.37 15.42
C TRP A 19 -4.78 -18.07 14.37
N GLY A 20 -5.14 -16.80 14.18
CA GLY A 20 -6.08 -16.36 13.16
C GLY A 20 -5.57 -16.62 11.75
N VAL A 21 -4.29 -16.31 11.48
CA VAL A 21 -3.65 -16.59 10.18
C VAL A 21 -3.61 -18.09 9.92
N LEU A 22 -3.16 -18.90 10.89
CA LEU A 22 -3.17 -20.36 10.76
C LEU A 22 -4.56 -20.90 10.46
N TYR A 23 -5.58 -20.44 11.21
CA TYR A 23 -6.96 -20.83 10.97
C TYR A 23 -7.43 -20.44 9.57
N PHE A 24 -7.12 -19.23 9.11
CA PHE A 24 -7.50 -18.77 7.77
C PHE A 24 -6.89 -19.64 6.67
N PHE A 25 -5.58 -19.96 6.74
CA PHE A 25 -4.91 -20.78 5.74
C PHE A 25 -5.34 -22.26 5.76
N LEU A 26 -5.65 -22.82 6.94
CA LEU A 26 -6.11 -24.21 7.07
C LEU A 26 -7.59 -24.39 6.71
N SER A 27 -8.42 -23.36 6.91
CA SER A 27 -9.88 -23.45 6.66
C SER A 27 -10.19 -23.61 5.18
N ARG A 28 -10.93 -24.66 4.81
CA ARG A 28 -11.32 -24.90 3.41
C ARG A 28 -12.49 -24.04 2.96
N ASN A 29 -13.46 -23.82 3.85
CA ASN A 29 -14.69 -23.08 3.56
C ASN A 29 -14.87 -21.95 4.59
N LEU A 30 -14.65 -20.71 4.16
CA LEU A 30 -14.98 -19.52 4.95
C LEU A 30 -16.05 -18.73 4.20
N ASN A 31 -17.12 -18.36 4.89
CA ASN A 31 -18.12 -17.45 4.33
C ASN A 31 -17.56 -16.01 4.33
N GLU A 32 -18.21 -15.12 3.58
CA GLU A 32 -17.76 -13.74 3.41
C GLU A 32 -17.69 -12.97 4.74
N ASN A 33 -18.64 -13.20 5.65
CA ASN A 33 -18.66 -12.56 6.97
C ASN A 33 -17.45 -12.97 7.82
N HIS A 34 -17.11 -14.27 7.83
CA HIS A 34 -15.94 -14.78 8.51
C HIS A 34 -14.66 -14.16 7.95
N ILE A 35 -14.56 -13.99 6.62
CA ILE A 35 -13.41 -13.35 5.98
C ILE A 35 -13.31 -11.88 6.39
N ARG A 36 -14.44 -11.13 6.42
CA ARG A 36 -14.46 -9.73 6.87
C ARG A 36 -14.00 -9.58 8.32
N ILE A 37 -14.45 -10.46 9.21
CA ILE A 37 -14.02 -10.50 10.61
C ILE A 37 -12.52 -10.80 10.70
N PHE A 38 -12.03 -11.78 9.95
CA PHE A 38 -10.60 -12.08 9.89
C PHE A 38 -9.78 -10.88 9.42
N PHE A 39 -10.19 -10.20 8.36
CA PHE A 39 -9.48 -9.02 7.85
C PHE A 39 -9.48 -7.85 8.83
N PHE A 40 -10.58 -7.62 9.54
CA PHE A 40 -10.62 -6.64 10.62
C PHE A 40 -9.62 -7.00 11.72
N ASN A 41 -9.64 -8.24 12.20
CA ASN A 41 -8.72 -8.72 13.24
C ASN A 41 -7.26 -8.64 12.81
N LEU A 42 -6.96 -9.05 11.59
CA LEU A 42 -5.61 -8.98 11.03
C LEU A 42 -5.12 -7.52 10.98
N SER A 43 -5.96 -6.59 10.52
CA SER A 43 -5.63 -5.15 10.50
C SER A 43 -5.40 -4.60 11.91
N TYR A 44 -6.26 -4.96 12.87
CA TYR A 44 -6.14 -4.57 14.28
C TYR A 44 -4.84 -5.08 14.90
N SER A 45 -4.51 -6.35 14.73
CA SER A 45 -3.29 -6.94 15.28
C SER A 45 -2.02 -6.30 14.70
N LEU A 46 -1.99 -6.07 13.39
CA LEU A 46 -0.86 -5.40 12.74
C LEU A 46 -0.72 -3.95 13.24
N ALA A 47 -1.84 -3.26 13.46
CA ALA A 47 -1.85 -1.93 14.06
C ALA A 47 -1.36 -1.93 15.50
N MET A 48 -1.70 -2.94 16.30
CA MET A 48 -1.17 -3.10 17.66
C MET A 48 0.33 -3.35 17.66
N VAL A 49 0.86 -4.12 16.71
CA VAL A 49 2.32 -4.26 16.55
C VAL A 49 2.96 -2.91 16.24
N ALA A 50 2.34 -2.10 15.37
CA ALA A 50 2.82 -0.76 15.06
C ALA A 50 2.66 0.25 16.21
N PHE A 51 1.68 0.07 17.09
CA PHE A 51 1.53 0.86 18.31
C PHE A 51 2.71 0.62 19.27
N LEU A 52 3.14 -0.64 19.40
CA LEU A 52 4.25 -1.05 20.25
C LEU A 52 5.63 -0.79 19.61
N TYR A 53 5.66 -0.27 18.39
CA TYR A 53 6.89 0.05 17.69
C TYR A 53 7.53 1.30 18.30
N ASN A 54 8.78 1.16 18.79
CA ASN A 54 9.59 2.27 19.26
C ASN A 54 10.76 2.50 18.31
N ARG A 55 10.86 3.70 17.74
CA ARG A 55 12.03 4.05 16.93
C ARG A 55 13.16 4.48 17.85
N THR A 56 14.32 3.82 17.75
CA THR A 56 15.49 4.11 18.60
C THR A 56 16.41 5.19 18.04
N ASN A 57 16.29 5.50 16.75
CA ASN A 57 17.14 6.49 16.07
C ASN A 57 16.27 7.65 15.53
N GLU A 58 16.63 8.88 15.92
CA GLU A 58 16.06 10.17 15.48
C GLU A 58 16.28 10.45 13.98
N THR A 59 15.74 9.60 13.11
CA THR A 59 16.03 9.61 11.67
C THR A 59 14.78 9.35 10.85
N GLY A 60 14.77 9.86 9.62
CA GLY A 60 13.74 9.57 8.61
C GLY A 60 12.40 10.28 8.83
N ASP A 61 11.47 10.05 7.89
CA ASP A 61 10.19 10.76 7.80
C ASP A 61 9.34 10.65 9.08
N ILE A 62 9.35 9.51 9.77
CA ILE A 62 8.59 9.32 11.02
C ILE A 62 9.07 10.28 12.11
N TYR A 63 10.39 10.48 12.25
CA TYR A 63 10.91 11.37 13.27
C TYR A 63 10.51 12.81 12.98
N HIS A 64 10.55 13.23 11.72
CA HIS A 64 10.01 14.52 11.31
C HIS A 64 8.51 14.66 11.59
N TYR A 65 7.73 13.59 11.42
CA TYR A 65 6.31 13.58 11.78
C TYR A 65 6.09 13.67 13.29
N PHE A 66 6.94 13.04 14.10
CA PHE A 66 6.91 13.14 15.55
C PHE A 66 7.22 14.55 16.03
N LEU A 67 8.27 15.18 15.50
CA LEU A 67 8.61 16.57 15.80
C LEU A 67 7.45 17.50 15.45
N PHE A 68 6.90 17.37 14.24
CA PHE A 68 5.76 18.16 13.79
C PHE A 68 4.49 17.93 14.63
N PHE A 69 4.26 16.70 15.11
CA PHE A 69 3.16 16.40 16.03
C PHE A 69 3.31 17.14 17.36
N ASN A 70 4.53 17.21 17.90
CA ASN A 70 4.79 17.97 19.12
C ASN A 70 4.66 19.47 18.90
N GLU A 71 5.13 20.00 17.77
CA GLU A 71 4.96 21.41 17.40
C GLU A 71 3.48 21.81 17.26
N ILE A 72 2.64 20.94 16.68
CA ILE A 72 1.21 21.19 16.48
C ILE A 72 0.43 21.32 17.79
N LYS A 73 0.94 20.79 18.91
CA LYS A 73 0.28 20.92 20.22
C LYS A 73 0.11 22.39 20.59
N ASP A 74 1.13 23.20 20.34
CA ASP A 74 1.21 24.59 20.76
C ASP A 74 0.69 25.58 19.69
N LEU A 75 0.45 25.11 18.46
CA LEU A 75 -0.01 25.95 17.35
C LEU A 75 -1.53 26.20 17.39
N ASN A 76 -1.92 27.47 17.24
CA ASN A 76 -3.31 27.88 17.05
C ASN A 76 -3.88 27.33 15.72
N THR A 77 -5.15 26.92 15.72
CA THR A 77 -5.81 26.31 14.55
C THR A 77 -5.84 27.23 13.33
N LEU A 78 -5.94 28.55 13.54
CA LEU A 78 -5.93 29.56 12.48
C LEU A 78 -4.57 29.65 11.76
N SER A 79 -3.44 29.61 12.49
CA SER A 79 -2.11 29.67 11.86
C SER A 79 -1.79 28.43 11.03
N LEU A 80 -2.38 27.28 11.36
CA LEU A 80 -2.27 26.05 10.58
C LEU A 80 -3.07 26.09 9.28
N LEU A 81 -4.13 26.89 9.17
CA LEU A 81 -4.93 27.00 7.95
C LEU A 81 -4.30 27.92 6.90
N TYR A 82 -3.50 28.91 7.33
CA TYR A 82 -2.85 29.88 6.43
C TYR A 82 -1.47 29.46 5.93
N ASN A 83 -0.91 28.34 6.41
CA ASN A 83 0.33 27.81 5.87
C ASN A 83 0.04 26.99 4.60
N GLU A 84 0.70 27.37 3.50
CA GLU A 84 0.50 26.75 2.19
C GLU A 84 0.80 25.24 2.22
N TYR A 85 1.84 24.81 2.95
CA TYR A 85 2.17 23.39 3.11
C TYR A 85 1.03 22.63 3.80
N THR A 86 0.54 23.12 4.95
CA THR A 86 -0.50 22.42 5.73
C THR A 86 -1.84 22.35 4.99
N SER A 87 -2.13 23.34 4.13
CA SER A 87 -3.34 23.34 3.29
C SER A 87 -3.40 22.16 2.30
N TYR A 88 -2.25 21.71 1.79
CA TYR A 88 -2.17 20.55 0.90
C TYR A 88 -2.26 19.21 1.64
N TYR A 89 -1.98 19.19 2.95
CA TYR A 89 -1.96 17.99 3.80
C TYR A 89 -3.09 18.02 4.85
N TYR A 90 -4.27 18.54 4.48
CA TYR A 90 -5.34 18.83 5.44
C TYR A 90 -5.83 17.60 6.23
N SER A 91 -5.96 16.41 5.63
CA SER A 91 -6.39 15.20 6.37
C SER A 91 -5.31 14.75 7.36
N TRP A 92 -4.05 14.85 6.95
CA TRP A 92 -2.90 14.52 7.80
C TRP A 92 -2.83 15.46 9.00
N VAL A 93 -2.87 16.77 8.76
CA VAL A 93 -2.84 17.80 9.81
C VAL A 93 -4.05 17.67 10.74
N SER A 94 -5.23 17.39 10.21
CA SER A 94 -6.45 17.17 11.01
C SER A 94 -6.30 15.96 11.94
N LEU A 95 -5.77 14.84 11.45
CA LEU A 95 -5.49 13.66 12.28
C LEU A 95 -4.54 14.00 13.43
N LEU A 96 -3.42 14.68 13.12
CA LEU A 96 -2.45 15.10 14.13
C LEU A 96 -3.09 16.02 15.18
N LYS A 97 -3.86 17.03 14.76
CA LYS A 97 -4.49 17.99 15.68
C LYS A 97 -5.56 17.33 16.56
N ILE A 98 -6.37 16.42 16.02
CA ILE A 98 -7.37 15.67 16.81
C ILE A 98 -6.68 14.85 17.90
N LEU A 99 -5.62 14.10 17.54
CA LEU A 99 -4.90 13.27 18.51
C LEU A 99 -4.14 14.10 19.54
N SER A 100 -3.55 15.22 19.12
CA SER A 100 -2.93 16.19 20.02
C SER A 100 -3.94 16.80 21.00
N TYR A 101 -5.14 17.14 20.53
CA TYR A 101 -6.21 17.69 21.37
C TYR A 101 -6.73 16.67 22.39
N LEU A 102 -6.75 15.38 22.03
CA LEU A 102 -7.11 14.28 22.92
C LEU A 102 -5.96 13.81 23.82
N GLU A 103 -4.82 14.50 23.81
CA GLU A 103 -3.62 14.16 24.60
C GLU A 103 -3.08 12.74 24.36
N PHE A 104 -3.29 12.18 23.17
CA PHE A 104 -2.75 10.88 22.81
C PHE A 104 -1.27 10.96 22.40
N ASP A 105 -0.52 9.89 22.69
CA ASP A 105 0.85 9.73 22.24
C ASP A 105 0.96 9.48 20.74
N PHE A 106 2.12 9.78 20.15
CA PHE A 106 2.40 9.56 18.73
C PHE A 106 2.20 8.09 18.28
N ASN A 107 2.33 7.13 19.19
CA ASN A 107 2.08 5.71 18.92
C ASN A 107 0.64 5.44 18.42
N PHE A 108 -0.34 6.25 18.81
CA PHE A 108 -1.70 6.17 18.28
C PHE A 108 -1.78 6.54 16.78
N ILE A 109 -0.91 7.42 16.29
CA ILE A 109 -0.81 7.74 14.86
C ILE A 109 -0.36 6.49 14.09
N ASN A 110 0.67 5.79 14.59
CA ASN A 110 1.15 4.55 13.98
C ASN A 110 0.04 3.50 13.93
N PHE A 111 -0.69 3.32 15.05
CA PHE A 111 -1.84 2.41 15.11
C PHE A 111 -2.89 2.77 14.05
N ILE A 112 -3.37 4.01 14.04
CA ILE A 112 -4.45 4.44 13.14
C ILE A 112 -4.03 4.30 11.68
N CYS A 113 -2.82 4.74 11.33
CA CYS A 113 -2.34 4.66 9.95
C CYS A 113 -2.24 3.21 9.46
N VAL A 114 -1.63 2.33 10.26
CA VAL A 114 -1.46 0.91 9.89
C VAL A 114 -2.81 0.19 9.82
N PHE A 115 -3.70 0.47 10.77
CA PHE A 115 -5.06 -0.07 10.75
C PHE A 115 -5.79 0.33 9.47
N ILE A 116 -5.82 1.62 9.13
CA ILE A 116 -6.53 2.14 7.96
C ILE A 116 -5.91 1.60 6.67
N ILE A 117 -4.58 1.50 6.58
CA ILE A 117 -3.89 0.95 5.41
C ILE A 117 -4.35 -0.48 5.14
N TYR A 118 -4.19 -1.40 6.09
CA TYR A 118 -4.55 -2.80 5.89
C TYR A 118 -6.06 -2.97 5.72
N TYR A 119 -6.88 -2.29 6.53
CA TYR A 119 -8.32 -2.40 6.43
C TYR A 119 -8.82 -1.93 5.06
N SER A 120 -8.25 -0.86 4.51
CA SER A 120 -8.59 -0.36 3.17
C SER A 120 -8.18 -1.36 2.08
N CYS A 121 -6.96 -1.90 2.15
CA CYS A 121 -6.49 -2.94 1.23
C CYS A 121 -7.41 -4.16 1.24
N PHE A 122 -7.67 -4.71 2.43
CA PHE A 122 -8.53 -5.89 2.58
C PHE A 122 -9.99 -5.62 2.21
N SER A 123 -10.48 -4.39 2.38
CA SER A 123 -11.80 -3.96 1.94
C SER A 123 -11.94 -3.96 0.40
N VAL A 124 -10.89 -3.58 -0.33
CA VAL A 124 -10.90 -3.73 -1.79
C VAL A 124 -10.84 -5.20 -2.20
N ILE A 125 -10.04 -6.02 -1.51
CA ILE A 125 -9.96 -7.46 -1.78
C ILE A 125 -11.29 -8.16 -1.51
N ILE A 126 -12.00 -7.86 -0.41
CA ILE A 126 -13.32 -8.45 -0.16
C ILE A 126 -14.32 -8.01 -1.24
N HIS A 127 -14.21 -6.79 -1.74
CA HIS A 127 -15.04 -6.32 -2.85
C HIS A 127 -14.82 -7.15 -4.13
N ILE A 128 -13.57 -7.53 -4.44
CA ILE A 128 -13.25 -8.41 -5.58
C ILE A 128 -13.70 -9.85 -5.29
N TYR A 129 -13.39 -10.37 -4.10
CA TYR A 129 -13.76 -11.73 -3.69
C TYR A 129 -15.26 -11.95 -3.74
N SER A 130 -16.08 -10.96 -3.36
CA SER A 130 -17.55 -11.09 -3.35
C SER A 130 -18.15 -11.48 -4.71
N GLU A 131 -17.47 -11.19 -5.83
CA GLU A 131 -17.93 -11.54 -7.18
C GLU A 131 -17.55 -12.96 -7.62
N TYR A 132 -16.43 -13.48 -7.12
CA TYR A 132 -15.81 -14.72 -7.62
C TYR A 132 -15.77 -15.86 -6.61
N ARG A 133 -15.77 -15.53 -5.32
CA ARG A 133 -15.77 -16.45 -4.18
C ARG A 133 -14.67 -17.52 -4.19
N ASP A 134 -13.53 -17.24 -4.84
CA ASP A 134 -12.39 -18.16 -4.88
C ASP A 134 -11.48 -17.98 -3.65
N ILE A 135 -11.62 -18.89 -2.68
CA ILE A 135 -10.87 -18.87 -1.42
C ILE A 135 -9.37 -19.17 -1.62
N HIS A 136 -9.00 -19.94 -2.64
CA HIS A 136 -7.60 -20.28 -2.88
C HIS A 136 -6.82 -19.08 -3.41
N THR A 137 -7.38 -18.39 -4.40
CA THR A 137 -6.82 -17.11 -4.87
C THR A 137 -6.80 -16.09 -3.75
N LEU A 138 -7.86 -15.98 -2.94
CA LEU A 138 -7.87 -15.07 -1.80
C LEU A 138 -6.69 -15.30 -0.85
N LYS A 139 -6.41 -16.55 -0.49
CA LYS A 139 -5.28 -16.91 0.39
C LYS A 139 -3.92 -16.51 -0.19
N ILE A 140 -3.72 -16.75 -1.48
CA ILE A 140 -2.50 -16.34 -2.20
C ILE A 140 -2.31 -14.83 -2.10
N ILE A 141 -3.38 -14.05 -2.29
CA ILE A 141 -3.33 -12.59 -2.24
C ILE A 141 -3.13 -12.06 -0.81
N VAL A 142 -3.77 -12.66 0.19
CA VAL A 142 -3.56 -12.31 1.60
C VAL A 142 -2.12 -12.57 2.02
N PHE A 143 -1.57 -13.74 1.66
CA PHE A 143 -0.14 -14.03 1.86
C PHE A 143 0.72 -12.93 1.22
N LYS A 144 0.39 -12.55 -0.02
CA LYS A 144 1.17 -11.54 -0.72
C LYS A 144 1.14 -10.18 -0.04
N ILE A 145 -0.05 -9.69 0.34
CA ILE A 145 -0.23 -8.43 1.08
C ILE A 145 0.67 -8.40 2.33
N LEU A 146 0.69 -9.47 3.11
CA LEU A 146 1.50 -9.54 4.34
C LEU A 146 3.02 -9.54 4.08
N THR A 147 3.46 -10.13 2.96
CA THR A 147 4.89 -10.17 2.59
C THR A 147 5.38 -8.91 1.86
N MET A 148 4.48 -8.19 1.21
CA MET A 148 4.80 -7.05 0.34
C MET A 148 4.65 -5.70 1.03
N ILE A 149 3.59 -5.58 1.81
CA ILE A 149 3.32 -4.39 2.60
C ILE A 149 3.67 -4.81 4.02
N SER A 150 4.97 -4.96 4.31
CA SER A 150 5.37 -5.35 5.67
C SER A 150 5.07 -4.21 6.64
N ILE A 151 4.90 -4.55 7.92
CA ILE A 151 4.74 -3.55 8.98
C ILE A 151 5.91 -2.56 8.99
N ILE A 152 7.13 -3.01 8.67
CA ILE A 152 8.33 -2.17 8.66
C ILE A 152 8.22 -1.08 7.59
N THR A 153 7.85 -1.47 6.36
CA THR A 153 7.66 -0.50 5.27
C THR A 153 6.53 0.48 5.57
N ILE A 154 5.41 0.00 6.11
CA ILE A 154 4.33 0.90 6.52
C ILE A 154 4.86 1.90 7.53
N VAL A 155 5.48 1.44 8.61
CA VAL A 155 5.97 2.33 9.66
C VAL A 155 6.98 3.32 9.07
N SER A 156 7.85 2.92 8.14
CA SER A 156 8.84 3.82 7.51
C SER A 156 8.28 4.91 6.57
N SER A 157 7.11 4.70 5.93
CA SER A 157 6.57 5.62 4.90
C SER A 157 5.03 5.64 4.83
N TYR A 158 4.36 5.57 5.97
CA TYR A 158 2.91 5.34 5.99
C TYR A 158 2.08 6.48 5.39
N ARG A 159 2.54 7.73 5.32
CA ARG A 159 1.70 8.83 4.80
C ARG A 159 1.30 8.62 3.33
N ASN A 160 2.25 8.21 2.48
CA ASN A 160 1.99 7.91 1.06
C ASN A 160 1.13 6.65 0.90
N ILE A 161 1.49 5.60 1.64
CA ILE A 161 0.82 4.30 1.63
C ILE A 161 -0.64 4.46 2.10
N LEU A 162 -0.88 5.22 3.17
CA LEU A 162 -2.19 5.59 3.69
C LEU A 162 -3.02 6.35 2.65
N ALA A 163 -2.46 7.40 2.05
CA ALA A 163 -3.13 8.17 1.02
C ALA A 163 -3.56 7.27 -0.15
N PHE A 164 -2.69 6.36 -0.60
CA PHE A 164 -2.96 5.46 -1.73
C PHE A 164 -4.00 4.40 -1.37
N SER A 165 -3.89 3.77 -0.20
CA SER A 165 -4.85 2.79 0.30
C SER A 165 -6.26 3.37 0.43
N VAL A 166 -6.39 4.54 1.05
CA VAL A 166 -7.69 5.20 1.25
C VAL A 166 -8.28 5.65 -0.08
N THR A 167 -7.48 6.24 -0.96
CA THR A 167 -7.95 6.66 -2.30
C THR A 167 -8.36 5.45 -3.15
N PHE A 168 -7.62 4.34 -3.08
CA PHE A 168 -7.96 3.11 -3.80
C PHE A 168 -9.26 2.47 -3.29
N LEU A 169 -9.51 2.49 -1.98
CA LEU A 169 -10.80 2.11 -1.42
C LEU A 169 -11.93 3.03 -1.93
N GLY A 170 -11.67 4.34 -1.99
CA GLY A 170 -12.59 5.32 -2.59
C GLY A 170 -12.95 4.99 -4.04
N VAL A 171 -11.93 4.71 -4.87
CA VAL A 171 -12.11 4.24 -6.25
C VAL A 171 -12.97 2.98 -6.30
N SER A 172 -12.69 1.98 -5.46
CA SER A 172 -13.47 0.75 -5.39
C SER A 172 -14.95 1.02 -5.11
N PHE A 173 -15.28 1.90 -4.16
CA PHE A 173 -16.66 2.32 -3.90
C PHE A 173 -17.32 3.05 -5.08
N ILE A 174 -16.61 3.98 -5.73
CA ILE A 174 -17.10 4.67 -6.93
C ILE A 174 -17.44 3.66 -8.04
N LEU A 175 -16.57 2.66 -8.24
CA LEU A 175 -16.77 1.62 -9.25
C LEU A 175 -17.92 0.66 -8.90
N LYS A 176 -18.22 0.46 -7.60
CA LYS A 176 -19.43 -0.22 -7.09
C LYS A 176 -20.70 0.64 -7.10
N ASN A 177 -20.66 1.82 -7.72
CA ASN A 177 -21.75 2.80 -7.76
C ASN A 177 -22.13 3.41 -6.40
N ASN A 178 -21.21 3.43 -5.41
CA ASN A 178 -21.38 4.21 -4.18
C ASN A 178 -20.56 5.50 -4.28
N LEU A 179 -21.09 6.48 -5.02
CA LEU A 179 -20.37 7.70 -5.37
C LEU A 179 -20.00 8.53 -4.14
N PHE A 180 -20.95 8.77 -3.23
CA PHE A 180 -20.75 9.65 -2.08
C PHE A 180 -19.62 9.14 -1.16
N LYS A 181 -19.69 7.87 -0.72
CA LYS A 181 -18.63 7.28 0.11
C LYS A 181 -17.29 7.25 -0.62
N GLY A 182 -17.34 6.93 -1.91
CA GLY A 182 -16.14 6.82 -2.72
C GLY A 182 -15.43 8.15 -2.96
N VAL A 183 -16.17 9.22 -3.27
CA VAL A 183 -15.63 10.58 -3.42
C VAL A 183 -15.09 11.09 -2.09
N GLY A 184 -15.82 10.89 -0.98
CA GLY A 184 -15.35 11.28 0.35
C GLY A 184 -13.99 10.65 0.70
N LEU A 185 -13.83 9.34 0.45
CA LEU A 185 -12.55 8.66 0.66
C LEU A 185 -11.45 9.15 -0.27
N CYS A 186 -11.75 9.42 -1.55
CA CYS A 186 -10.76 9.97 -2.49
C CYS A 186 -10.26 11.35 -2.03
N VAL A 187 -11.16 12.22 -1.57
CA VAL A 187 -10.81 13.54 -1.01
C VAL A 187 -9.92 13.35 0.22
N ILE A 188 -10.36 12.56 1.21
CA ILE A 188 -9.57 12.28 2.42
C ILE A 188 -8.17 11.75 2.07
N GLY A 189 -8.07 10.83 1.12
CA GLY A 189 -6.80 10.26 0.66
C GLY A 189 -5.85 11.30 0.04
N VAL A 190 -6.35 12.19 -0.83
CA VAL A 190 -5.57 13.32 -1.37
C VAL A 190 -5.11 14.26 -0.25
N GLY A 191 -5.94 14.49 0.77
CA GLY A 191 -5.57 15.29 1.93
C GLY A 191 -4.53 14.65 2.86
N PHE A 192 -4.28 13.34 2.77
CA PHE A 192 -3.14 12.71 3.45
C PHE A 192 -1.85 12.90 2.64
N HIS A 193 -1.92 12.80 1.32
CA HIS A 193 -0.81 13.12 0.44
C HIS A 193 -1.30 13.50 -0.98
N PRO A 194 -0.95 14.70 -1.49
CA PRO A 194 -1.43 15.19 -2.79
C PRO A 194 -1.10 14.27 -3.98
N SER A 195 -0.01 13.50 -3.90
CA SER A 195 0.36 12.55 -4.97
C SER A 195 -0.71 11.49 -5.25
N ALA A 196 -1.62 11.22 -4.30
CA ALA A 196 -2.75 10.32 -4.52
C ALA A 196 -3.75 10.84 -5.58
N ILE A 197 -3.66 12.11 -5.99
CA ILE A 197 -4.44 12.66 -7.11
C ILE A 197 -4.24 11.85 -8.40
N ILE A 198 -3.07 11.24 -8.59
CA ILE A 198 -2.80 10.41 -9.77
C ILE A 198 -3.76 9.23 -9.87
N ILE A 199 -4.20 8.67 -8.74
CA ILE A 199 -5.19 7.59 -8.68
C ILE A 199 -6.55 8.09 -9.21
N ILE A 200 -6.95 9.31 -8.84
CA ILE A 200 -8.21 9.93 -9.30
C ILE A 200 -8.14 10.24 -10.80
N VAL A 201 -7.00 10.77 -11.28
CA VAL A 201 -6.76 10.99 -12.72
C VAL A 201 -6.87 9.67 -13.50
N CYS A 202 -6.24 8.60 -13.02
CA CYS A 202 -6.35 7.27 -13.61
C CYS A 202 -7.79 6.75 -13.62
N LEU A 203 -8.56 6.99 -12.55
CA LEU A 203 -9.99 6.68 -12.51
C LEU A 203 -10.75 7.44 -13.59
N GLY A 204 -10.51 8.75 -13.73
CA GLY A 204 -11.10 9.58 -14.78
C GLY A 204 -10.84 8.99 -16.17
N ILE A 205 -9.59 8.73 -16.52
CA ILE A 205 -9.20 8.14 -17.81
C ILE A 205 -9.89 6.77 -18.01
N SER A 206 -9.84 5.90 -17.01
CA SER A 206 -10.42 4.55 -17.09
C SER A 206 -11.95 4.51 -17.18
N ARG A 207 -12.64 5.62 -16.88
CA ARG A 207 -14.10 5.73 -17.07
C ARG A 207 -14.47 6.00 -18.53
N PHE A 208 -13.63 6.73 -19.25
CA PHE A 208 -13.87 7.11 -20.64
C PHE A 208 -13.22 6.14 -21.64
N PHE A 209 -12.11 5.51 -21.26
CA PHE A 209 -11.34 4.65 -22.15
C PHE A 209 -11.31 3.20 -21.66
N LYS A 210 -11.38 2.26 -22.60
CA LYS A 210 -11.11 0.84 -22.35
C LYS A 210 -9.64 0.58 -22.60
N PHE A 211 -9.01 -0.13 -21.68
CA PHE A 211 -7.62 -0.53 -21.77
C PHE A 211 -7.37 -1.38 -23.01
N ARG A 212 -6.27 -1.10 -23.71
CA ARG A 212 -5.77 -1.89 -24.83
C ARG A 212 -4.32 -2.26 -24.55
N LYS A 213 -3.92 -3.48 -24.93
CA LYS A 213 -2.54 -3.96 -24.74
C LYS A 213 -1.49 -3.03 -25.35
N VAL A 214 -1.83 -2.33 -26.44
CA VAL A 214 -0.99 -1.30 -27.08
C VAL A 214 -0.53 -0.23 -26.08
N TYR A 215 -1.36 0.14 -25.10
CA TYR A 215 -1.00 1.14 -24.10
C TYR A 215 0.19 0.71 -23.22
N LEU A 216 0.37 -0.59 -22.94
CA LEU A 216 1.57 -1.06 -22.24
C LEU A 216 2.83 -0.72 -23.02
N TYR A 217 2.85 -1.07 -24.30
CA TYR A 217 4.02 -0.83 -25.16
C TYR A 217 4.32 0.66 -25.29
N VAL A 218 3.28 1.48 -25.53
CA VAL A 218 3.44 2.94 -25.68
C VAL A 218 3.96 3.58 -24.39
N PHE A 219 3.35 3.28 -23.24
CA PHE A 219 3.75 3.89 -21.98
C PHE A 219 5.09 3.37 -21.47
N SER A 220 5.44 2.10 -21.72
CA SER A 220 6.79 1.59 -21.48
C SER A 220 7.83 2.33 -22.33
N LEU A 221 7.56 2.59 -23.61
CA LEU A 221 8.47 3.35 -24.47
C LEU A 221 8.63 4.79 -23.98
N ILE A 222 7.54 5.47 -23.61
CA ILE A 222 7.61 6.83 -23.02
C ILE A 222 8.42 6.81 -21.72
N GLY A 223 8.23 5.81 -20.86
CA GLY A 223 9.00 5.65 -19.63
C GLY A 223 10.49 5.44 -19.88
N ILE A 224 10.88 4.75 -20.95
CA ILE A 224 12.30 4.54 -21.34
C ILE A 224 12.90 5.78 -22.01
N PHE A 225 12.10 6.63 -22.64
CA PHE A 225 12.55 7.84 -23.33
C PHE A 225 11.92 9.10 -22.70
N PRO A 226 12.40 9.52 -21.52
CA PRO A 226 11.74 10.52 -20.68
C PRO A 226 11.84 11.93 -21.26
N PHE A 227 12.68 12.15 -22.28
CA PHE A 227 12.90 13.45 -22.91
C PHE A 227 11.58 14.11 -23.37
N LEU A 228 10.60 13.29 -23.79
CA LEU A 228 9.25 13.73 -24.11
C LEU A 228 8.46 14.17 -22.87
N LEU A 229 8.58 13.47 -21.74
CA LEU A 229 7.91 13.85 -20.49
C LEU A 229 8.54 15.12 -19.90
N ILE A 230 9.86 15.18 -19.90
CA ILE A 230 10.67 16.28 -19.38
C ILE A 230 10.36 17.56 -20.15
N SER A 231 10.25 17.49 -21.48
CA SER A 231 9.90 18.64 -22.32
C SER A 231 8.46 19.12 -22.12
N ILE A 232 7.50 18.21 -21.88
CA ILE A 232 6.12 18.59 -21.52
C ILE A 232 6.06 19.25 -20.13
N LEU A 233 6.79 18.72 -19.15
CA LEU A 233 6.80 19.28 -17.79
C LEU A 233 7.50 20.63 -17.72
N SER A 234 8.58 20.83 -18.48
CA SER A 234 9.27 22.12 -18.58
C SER A 234 8.41 23.21 -19.23
N LEU A 235 7.41 22.83 -20.04
CA LEU A 235 6.46 23.77 -20.65
C LEU A 235 5.35 24.23 -19.68
N LEU A 236 5.08 23.48 -18.61
CA LEU A 236 3.99 23.77 -17.67
C LEU A 236 4.35 24.83 -16.61
N ASN A 237 5.65 25.13 -16.40
CA ASN A 237 6.19 26.22 -15.55
C ASN A 237 5.27 26.66 -14.40
N ILE A 238 5.04 25.76 -13.44
CA ILE A 238 4.21 26.03 -12.27
C ILE A 238 5.16 26.36 -11.10
N PRO A 239 5.25 27.62 -10.64
CA PRO A 239 6.34 28.09 -9.78
C PRO A 239 6.50 27.32 -8.46
N PHE A 240 5.40 26.84 -7.87
CA PHE A 240 5.44 26.06 -6.62
C PHE A 240 5.86 24.60 -6.83
N LEU A 241 5.77 24.08 -8.07
CA LEU A 241 6.22 22.74 -8.45
C LEU A 241 7.68 22.72 -8.87
N ASP A 242 8.26 23.84 -9.27
CA ASP A 242 9.63 23.92 -9.80
C ASP A 242 10.67 23.33 -8.83
N ASN A 243 10.57 23.63 -7.53
CA ASN A 243 11.47 23.04 -6.54
C ASN A 243 11.33 21.51 -6.43
N LYS A 244 10.11 20.99 -6.52
CA LYS A 244 9.86 19.53 -6.48
C LYS A 244 10.23 18.84 -7.78
N ILE A 245 10.01 19.49 -8.92
CA ILE A 245 10.47 19.02 -10.22
C ILE A 245 12.01 18.95 -10.23
N ASN A 246 12.68 20.00 -9.77
CA ASN A 246 14.14 20.02 -9.66
C ASN A 246 14.68 18.97 -8.68
N GLU A 247 13.99 18.68 -7.59
CA GLU A 247 14.41 17.65 -6.62
C GLU A 247 14.18 16.22 -7.16
N TYR A 248 12.99 15.92 -7.68
CA TYR A 248 12.53 14.56 -8.00
C TYR A 248 12.70 14.13 -9.47
N ILE A 249 12.93 15.08 -10.40
CA ILE A 249 13.06 14.83 -11.84
C ILE A 249 14.48 15.16 -12.33
N TYR A 250 15.04 16.30 -11.92
CA TYR A 250 16.38 16.73 -12.36
C TYR A 250 17.48 16.51 -11.31
N GLY A 251 17.10 16.26 -10.05
CA GLY A 251 17.99 16.28 -8.90
C GLY A 251 18.47 14.89 -8.46
N GLN A 252 19.19 14.87 -7.34
CA GLN A 252 19.79 13.64 -6.81
C GLN A 252 18.77 12.57 -6.40
N TRP A 253 17.49 12.92 -6.23
CA TRP A 253 16.43 11.99 -5.85
C TRP A 253 15.74 11.36 -7.07
N ALA A 254 16.05 11.87 -8.27
CA ALA A 254 15.65 11.29 -9.54
C ALA A 254 16.54 10.10 -9.93
N SER A 255 17.84 10.19 -9.64
CA SER A 255 18.85 9.26 -10.14
C SER A 255 18.95 7.96 -9.35
N TYR A 256 19.16 6.88 -10.08
CA TYR A 256 19.62 5.61 -9.52
C TYR A 256 21.13 5.72 -9.26
N LYS A 257 21.52 5.89 -8.00
CA LYS A 257 22.92 6.09 -7.63
C LYS A 257 23.71 4.77 -7.57
N PHE A 258 23.03 3.64 -7.38
CA PHE A 258 23.64 2.30 -7.41
C PHE A 258 24.79 2.14 -6.40
N GLU A 259 24.73 2.89 -5.30
CA GLU A 259 25.80 2.98 -4.29
C GLU A 259 25.73 1.84 -3.26
N SER A 260 24.63 1.10 -3.20
CA SER A 260 24.47 -0.04 -2.29
C SER A 260 23.79 -1.24 -2.97
N ASN A 261 24.20 -2.45 -2.58
CA ASN A 261 23.59 -3.72 -3.03
C ASN A 261 22.05 -3.75 -2.84
N ILE A 262 21.54 -2.98 -1.87
CA ILE A 262 20.12 -2.85 -1.56
C ILE A 262 19.37 -2.15 -2.69
N GLU A 263 19.94 -1.07 -3.23
CA GLU A 263 19.33 -0.37 -4.36
C GLU A 263 19.20 -1.28 -5.58
N TYR A 264 20.21 -2.14 -5.83
CA TYR A 264 20.13 -3.15 -6.89
C TYR A 264 19.01 -4.15 -6.65
N ILE A 265 18.85 -4.67 -5.43
CA ILE A 265 17.77 -5.61 -5.08
C ILE A 265 16.39 -4.97 -5.29
N VAL A 266 16.20 -3.73 -4.83
CA VAL A 266 14.93 -3.00 -5.00
C VAL A 266 14.63 -2.78 -6.47
N ILE A 267 15.61 -2.35 -7.26
CA ILE A 267 15.47 -2.14 -8.70
C ILE A 267 15.12 -3.45 -9.42
N ILE A 268 15.83 -4.55 -9.10
CA ILE A 268 15.55 -5.87 -9.65
C ILE A 268 14.13 -6.29 -9.29
N ALA A 269 13.68 -6.07 -8.07
CA ALA A 269 12.31 -6.38 -7.63
C ALA A 269 11.27 -5.57 -8.42
N ILE A 270 11.50 -4.27 -8.64
CA ILE A 270 10.63 -3.39 -9.44
C ILE A 270 10.53 -3.90 -10.88
N TYR A 271 11.67 -4.08 -11.56
CA TYR A 271 11.67 -4.54 -12.96
C TYR A 271 11.10 -5.94 -13.09
N SER A 272 11.33 -6.80 -12.11
CA SER A 272 10.79 -8.16 -12.07
C SER A 272 9.26 -8.14 -11.89
N PHE A 273 8.73 -7.29 -11.03
CA PHE A 273 7.27 -7.14 -10.90
C PHE A 273 6.62 -6.52 -12.13
N ILE A 274 7.27 -5.54 -12.75
CA ILE A 274 6.84 -4.95 -14.03
C ILE A 274 6.80 -6.04 -15.10
N PHE A 275 7.85 -6.85 -15.20
CA PHE A 275 7.92 -7.99 -16.09
C PHE A 275 6.78 -8.98 -15.81
N PHE A 276 6.53 -9.30 -14.55
CA PHE A 276 5.41 -10.16 -14.14
C PHE A 276 4.07 -9.64 -14.64
N ILE A 277 3.76 -8.37 -14.37
CA ILE A 277 2.50 -7.76 -14.79
C ILE A 277 2.43 -7.72 -16.31
N PHE A 278 3.46 -7.23 -16.98
CA PHE A 278 3.49 -7.06 -18.43
C PHE A 278 3.19 -8.38 -19.15
N PHE A 279 3.89 -9.46 -18.80
CA PHE A 279 3.70 -10.78 -19.42
C PHE A 279 2.41 -11.47 -18.99
N SER A 280 1.93 -11.24 -17.77
CA SER A 280 0.64 -11.77 -17.33
C SER A 280 -0.51 -11.11 -18.09
N VAL A 281 -0.42 -9.80 -18.31
CA VAL A 281 -1.45 -9.00 -19.00
C VAL A 281 -1.53 -9.32 -20.50
N THR A 282 -0.40 -9.60 -21.15
CA THR A 282 -0.42 -10.00 -22.58
C THR A 282 -1.11 -11.35 -22.80
N LYS A 283 -1.06 -12.26 -21.83
CA LYS A 283 -1.77 -13.55 -21.84
C LYS A 283 -3.21 -13.48 -21.34
N PHE A 284 -3.60 -12.33 -20.80
CA PHE A 284 -4.88 -12.12 -20.14
C PHE A 284 -6.03 -12.00 -21.14
N ASP A 285 -7.14 -12.70 -20.88
CA ASP A 285 -8.40 -12.51 -21.61
C ASP A 285 -9.35 -11.62 -20.79
N TYR A 286 -9.54 -10.39 -21.27
CA TYR A 286 -10.42 -9.40 -20.65
C TYR A 286 -11.89 -9.81 -20.62
N ASN A 287 -12.32 -10.65 -21.56
CA ASN A 287 -13.71 -11.08 -21.65
C ASN A 287 -14.09 -12.10 -20.57
N TYR A 288 -13.09 -12.63 -19.86
CA TYR A 288 -13.28 -13.53 -18.73
C TYR A 288 -14.00 -12.86 -17.54
N PHE A 289 -13.83 -11.54 -17.38
CA PHE A 289 -14.34 -10.76 -16.24
C PHE A 289 -15.63 -10.03 -16.61
N ARG A 290 -16.77 -10.71 -16.44
CA ARG A 290 -18.07 -10.26 -16.95
C ARG A 290 -18.85 -9.33 -16.03
N THR A 291 -18.53 -9.29 -14.73
CA THR A 291 -19.24 -8.41 -13.81
C THR A 291 -18.86 -6.95 -14.06
N ARG A 292 -19.83 -6.05 -13.87
CA ARG A 292 -19.64 -4.62 -14.09
C ARG A 292 -18.56 -4.04 -13.20
N TYR A 293 -18.43 -4.51 -11.94
CA TYR A 293 -17.38 -4.03 -11.04
C TYR A 293 -16.01 -4.60 -11.41
N SER A 294 -15.84 -5.92 -11.60
CA SER A 294 -14.54 -6.49 -11.98
C SER A 294 -13.98 -5.91 -13.27
N SER A 295 -14.82 -5.73 -14.29
CA SER A 295 -14.38 -5.19 -15.57
C SER A 295 -13.84 -3.76 -15.39
N ARG A 296 -14.53 -2.94 -14.59
CA ARG A 296 -14.13 -1.56 -14.31
C ARG A 296 -12.89 -1.45 -13.42
N ILE A 297 -12.81 -2.23 -12.35
CA ILE A 297 -11.66 -2.16 -11.43
C ILE A 297 -10.40 -2.71 -12.10
N LEU A 298 -10.52 -3.77 -12.91
CA LEU A 298 -9.41 -4.26 -13.72
C LEU A 298 -8.96 -3.20 -14.74
N ASN A 299 -9.91 -2.57 -15.46
CA ASN A 299 -9.60 -1.50 -16.39
C ASN A 299 -8.84 -0.35 -15.70
N PHE A 300 -9.34 0.08 -14.54
CA PHE A 300 -8.70 1.10 -13.72
C PHE A 300 -7.27 0.71 -13.30
N ILE A 301 -7.07 -0.47 -12.72
CA ILE A 301 -5.74 -0.91 -12.23
C ILE A 301 -4.74 -0.97 -13.39
N LEU A 302 -5.17 -1.38 -14.58
CA LEU A 302 -4.29 -1.44 -15.76
C LEU A 302 -3.94 -0.06 -16.30
N PHE A 303 -4.87 0.89 -16.32
CA PHE A 303 -4.55 2.28 -16.64
C PHE A 303 -3.57 2.88 -15.64
N TYR A 304 -3.82 2.64 -14.34
CA TYR A 304 -2.91 3.05 -13.28
C TYR A 304 -1.50 2.48 -13.51
N PHE A 305 -1.39 1.18 -13.75
CA PHE A 305 -0.11 0.53 -14.04
C PHE A 305 0.59 1.16 -15.25
N THR A 306 -0.12 1.38 -16.37
CA THR A 306 0.49 2.02 -17.54
C THR A 306 0.95 3.44 -17.28
N ILE A 307 0.17 4.25 -16.57
CA ILE A 307 0.56 5.62 -16.23
C ILE A 307 1.78 5.60 -15.30
N SER A 308 1.85 4.68 -14.34
CA SER A 308 3.02 4.54 -13.47
C SER A 308 4.30 4.17 -14.24
N LEU A 309 4.20 3.43 -15.36
CA LEU A 309 5.38 3.09 -16.18
C LEU A 309 6.09 4.32 -16.77
N ILE A 310 5.39 5.43 -16.97
CA ILE A 310 6.01 6.69 -17.42
C ILE A 310 7.09 7.15 -16.43
N PHE A 311 6.90 6.89 -15.13
CA PHE A 311 7.78 7.37 -14.08
C PHE A 311 8.91 6.39 -13.73
N ILE A 312 9.07 5.29 -14.47
CA ILE A 312 10.00 4.21 -14.14
C ILE A 312 11.46 4.68 -14.03
N GLN A 313 11.84 5.73 -14.75
CA GLN A 313 13.20 6.26 -14.71
C GLN A 313 13.49 7.19 -13.54
N PHE A 314 12.46 7.71 -12.88
CA PHE A 314 12.63 8.55 -11.70
C PHE A 314 12.54 7.66 -10.47
N LYS A 315 13.69 7.31 -9.88
CA LYS A 315 13.79 6.34 -8.77
C LYS A 315 12.69 6.52 -7.72
N THR A 316 12.55 7.73 -7.21
CA THR A 316 11.61 8.01 -6.11
C THR A 316 10.14 7.96 -6.54
N LEU A 317 9.82 8.37 -7.79
CA LEU A 317 8.44 8.28 -8.30
C LEU A 317 8.09 6.84 -8.68
N SER A 318 9.03 6.10 -9.26
CA SER A 318 8.90 4.67 -9.56
C SER A 318 8.64 3.86 -8.29
N ASP A 319 9.45 4.06 -7.24
CA ASP A 319 9.23 3.42 -5.94
C ASP A 319 7.83 3.75 -5.39
N ARG A 320 7.47 5.04 -5.31
CA ARG A 320 6.18 5.47 -4.76
C ARG A 320 4.98 4.94 -5.56
N PHE A 321 5.01 5.04 -6.89
CA PHE A 321 3.86 4.73 -7.75
C PHE A 321 3.78 3.27 -8.22
N MET A 322 4.83 2.46 -8.04
CA MET A 322 4.82 1.06 -8.46
C MET A 322 5.10 0.08 -7.31
N PHE A 323 5.91 0.48 -6.33
CA PHE A 323 6.37 -0.41 -5.26
C PHE A 323 5.72 -0.10 -3.91
N SER A 324 6.15 0.96 -3.23
CA SER A 324 5.77 1.22 -1.83
C SER A 324 4.28 1.54 -1.67
N ALA A 325 3.80 2.63 -2.27
CA ALA A 325 2.39 3.02 -2.20
C ALA A 325 1.55 2.39 -3.32
N GLY A 326 2.08 2.38 -4.55
CA GLY A 326 1.41 1.82 -5.72
C GLY A 326 1.26 0.30 -5.71
N GLY A 327 2.15 -0.41 -5.01
CA GLY A 327 2.11 -1.87 -4.87
C GLY A 327 0.79 -2.37 -4.27
N ILE A 328 0.17 -1.59 -3.38
CA ILE A 328 -1.16 -1.88 -2.81
C ILE A 328 -2.22 -2.09 -3.90
N LEU A 329 -2.25 -1.22 -4.90
CA LEU A 329 -3.20 -1.28 -6.01
C LEU A 329 -2.87 -2.47 -6.92
N LEU A 330 -1.58 -2.65 -7.22
CA LEU A 330 -1.10 -3.64 -8.16
C LEU A 330 -1.16 -5.07 -7.60
N ILE A 331 -1.11 -5.28 -6.29
CA ILE A 331 -1.36 -6.59 -5.67
C ILE A 331 -2.78 -7.07 -5.98
N SER A 332 -3.76 -6.17 -6.06
CA SER A 332 -5.13 -6.53 -6.45
C SER A 332 -5.21 -7.04 -7.89
N LEU A 333 -4.30 -6.63 -8.78
CA LEU A 333 -4.20 -7.20 -10.13
C LEU A 333 -3.83 -8.68 -10.09
N SER A 334 -2.98 -9.08 -9.14
CA SER A 334 -2.59 -10.47 -8.98
C SER A 334 -3.81 -11.36 -8.73
N TYR A 335 -4.84 -10.88 -8.00
CA TYR A 335 -6.08 -11.64 -7.79
C TYR A 335 -6.67 -12.07 -9.14
N PHE A 336 -6.80 -11.12 -10.07
CA PHE A 336 -7.35 -11.38 -11.38
C PHE A 336 -6.47 -12.33 -12.23
N ILE A 337 -5.14 -12.21 -12.12
CA ILE A 337 -4.18 -13.09 -12.82
C ILE A 337 -4.27 -14.54 -12.33
N PHE A 338 -4.33 -14.75 -11.00
CA PHE A 338 -4.45 -16.09 -10.43
C PHE A 338 -5.83 -16.69 -10.69
N TYR A 339 -6.90 -15.90 -10.53
CA TYR A 339 -8.27 -16.36 -10.76
C TYR A 339 -8.53 -16.76 -12.21
N SER A 340 -8.01 -16.02 -13.19
CA SER A 340 -8.10 -16.36 -14.63
C SER A 340 -7.26 -17.57 -15.04
N ARG A 341 -6.50 -18.17 -14.11
CA ARG A 341 -5.63 -19.33 -14.33
C ARG A 341 -4.58 -19.14 -15.43
N VAL A 342 -4.24 -17.90 -15.78
CA VAL A 342 -3.25 -17.55 -16.82
C VAL A 342 -1.90 -18.23 -16.54
N LEU A 343 -1.53 -18.34 -15.27
CA LEU A 343 -0.25 -18.90 -14.82
C LEU A 343 -0.26 -20.43 -14.60
N TYR A 344 -1.41 -21.11 -14.72
CA TYR A 344 -1.52 -22.53 -14.37
C TYR A 344 -1.08 -23.47 -15.51
N ARG A 345 -0.89 -22.96 -16.73
CA ARG A 345 -0.36 -23.77 -17.84
C ARG A 345 1.09 -24.15 -17.55
N ARG A 346 1.44 -25.43 -17.72
CA ARG A 346 2.82 -25.94 -17.58
C ARG A 346 3.70 -25.36 -18.69
N SER A 347 4.34 -24.23 -18.41
CA SER A 347 5.35 -23.62 -19.29
C SER A 347 6.46 -23.05 -18.42
N LEU A 348 7.70 -23.11 -18.90
CA LEU A 348 8.86 -22.52 -18.22
C LEU A 348 8.63 -21.04 -17.91
N LEU A 349 8.04 -20.30 -18.86
CA LEU A 349 7.70 -18.90 -18.67
C LEU A 349 6.72 -18.69 -17.50
N ASN A 350 5.70 -19.53 -17.34
CA ASN A 350 4.78 -19.41 -16.21
C ASN A 350 5.46 -19.72 -14.88
N PHE A 351 6.38 -20.69 -14.85
CA PHE A 351 7.18 -20.97 -13.66
C PHE A 351 8.09 -19.78 -13.29
N ILE A 352 8.76 -19.18 -14.28
CA ILE A 352 9.56 -17.96 -14.10
C ILE A 352 8.70 -16.82 -13.55
N LEU A 353 7.51 -16.60 -14.11
CA LEU A 353 6.59 -15.55 -13.64
C LEU A 353 6.12 -15.78 -12.20
N LEU A 354 5.81 -17.03 -11.82
CA LEU A 354 5.46 -17.36 -10.44
C LEU A 354 6.63 -17.17 -9.48
N PHE A 355 7.84 -17.56 -9.90
CA PHE A 355 9.06 -17.37 -9.11
C PHE A 355 9.35 -15.88 -8.89
N ILE A 356 9.28 -15.08 -9.95
CA ILE A 356 9.41 -13.62 -9.89
C ILE A 356 8.36 -13.01 -8.95
N TRP A 357 7.09 -13.41 -9.12
CA TRP A 357 6.03 -12.93 -8.25
C TRP A 357 6.30 -13.30 -6.79
N PHE A 358 6.77 -14.51 -6.52
CA PHE A 358 7.13 -14.94 -5.18
C PHE A 358 8.27 -14.10 -4.60
N LEU A 359 9.34 -13.86 -5.36
CA LEU A 359 10.50 -13.05 -4.97
C LEU A 359 10.20 -11.58 -4.71
N TYR A 360 9.06 -11.07 -5.18
CA TYR A 360 8.62 -9.70 -4.95
C TYR A 360 8.18 -9.46 -3.49
N ILE A 361 9.11 -9.59 -2.55
CA ILE A 361 8.92 -9.40 -1.11
C ILE A 361 9.50 -8.03 -0.74
N ASP A 362 8.96 -7.43 0.31
CA ASP A 362 9.53 -6.22 0.87
C ASP A 362 11.00 -6.43 1.27
N SER A 363 11.91 -5.70 0.63
CA SER A 363 13.35 -5.80 0.90
C SER A 363 13.70 -5.40 2.32
N GLN A 364 12.87 -4.60 3.00
CA GLN A 364 13.09 -4.23 4.41
C GLN A 364 12.91 -5.43 5.36
N LEU A 365 12.15 -6.47 4.98
CA LEU A 365 12.06 -7.71 5.76
C LEU A 365 13.40 -8.45 5.85
N ILE A 366 14.25 -8.32 4.85
CA ILE A 366 15.61 -8.90 4.82
C ILE A 366 16.53 -8.14 5.81
N HIS A 367 16.16 -6.93 6.21
CA HIS A 367 16.93 -6.03 7.08
C HIS A 367 16.45 -5.99 8.54
N PHE A 368 15.71 -6.99 9.01
CA PHE A 368 15.30 -7.12 10.42
C PHE A 368 16.49 -7.04 11.43
N SER A 369 17.74 -7.19 10.95
CA SER A 369 18.97 -7.06 11.73
C SER A 369 19.57 -5.65 11.81
N GLN A 370 19.00 -4.63 11.15
CA GLN A 370 19.48 -3.25 11.26
C GLN A 370 19.09 -2.64 12.62
N LYS A 371 20.07 -2.12 13.36
CA LYS A 371 19.97 -1.55 14.72
C LYS A 371 19.01 -0.35 14.89
N SER A 372 18.39 0.13 13.81
CA SER A 372 17.40 1.22 13.80
C SER A 372 15.97 0.78 14.12
N TYR A 373 15.73 -0.53 14.26
CA TYR A 373 14.42 -1.10 14.54
C TYR A 373 14.43 -1.84 15.87
N VAL A 374 13.70 -1.32 16.86
CA VAL A 374 13.45 -2.03 18.11
C VAL A 374 11.94 -1.98 18.36
N ILE A 375 11.25 -3.10 18.15
CA ILE A 375 9.95 -3.27 18.81
C ILE A 375 10.28 -3.19 20.31
N GLY A 376 9.61 -2.30 21.07
CA GLY A 376 9.94 -2.08 22.47
C GLY A 376 9.87 -3.36 23.31
N ASN A 377 10.02 -3.27 24.64
CA ASN A 377 9.73 -4.41 25.53
C ASN A 377 8.25 -4.79 25.41
N GLY A 378 7.97 -5.64 24.44
CA GLY A 378 6.68 -5.83 23.80
C GLY A 378 6.84 -7.05 22.91
N PHE A 379 6.57 -8.22 23.49
CA PHE A 379 6.48 -9.57 22.90
C PHE A 379 7.47 -9.92 21.75
N PRO A 380 8.32 -10.97 21.90
CA PRO A 380 8.16 -12.07 22.86
C PRO A 380 8.80 -11.79 24.22
N TYR A 381 9.49 -10.67 24.40
CA TYR A 381 10.15 -10.33 25.67
C TYR A 381 9.17 -10.37 26.87
N ASN A 382 7.96 -9.81 26.68
CA ASN A 382 6.91 -9.83 27.72
C ASN A 382 6.24 -11.18 27.93
N PHE A 383 6.48 -12.20 27.10
CA PHE A 383 5.94 -13.55 27.28
C PHE A 383 6.94 -14.45 28.01
N ILE A 384 8.22 -14.37 27.60
CA ILE A 384 9.33 -15.10 28.23
C ILE A 384 9.56 -14.60 29.66
N TYR A 385 9.37 -13.30 29.91
CA TYR A 385 9.56 -12.68 31.23
C TYR A 385 8.26 -12.17 31.87
N SER A 386 7.11 -12.68 31.41
CA SER A 386 5.84 -12.37 32.05
C SER A 386 5.77 -13.05 33.43
N PRO A 387 5.21 -12.39 34.48
CA PRO A 387 5.02 -13.01 35.78
C PRO A 387 4.24 -14.34 35.72
N LEU A 388 3.38 -14.50 34.70
CA LEU A 388 2.57 -15.70 34.44
C LEU A 388 3.37 -16.93 33.97
N PHE A 389 4.56 -16.73 33.39
CA PHE A 389 5.45 -17.84 32.95
C PHE A 389 6.62 -18.06 33.90
N GLN A 390 7.01 -17.04 34.68
CA GLN A 390 7.92 -17.22 35.82
C GLN A 390 7.30 -18.04 36.96
N SER A 391 5.97 -18.13 37.04
CA SER A 391 5.28 -19.01 37.98
C SER A 391 5.09 -20.46 37.48
N LEU A 392 5.53 -20.76 36.25
CA LEU A 392 5.42 -22.08 35.60
C LEU A 392 6.78 -22.75 35.33
N LEU A 393 7.88 -22.07 35.66
CA LEU A 393 9.26 -22.57 35.74
C LEU A 393 9.67 -22.57 37.22
#